data_AF-A0A7G8WE08-F1
#
_entry.id   AF-A0A7G8WE08-F1
#
_cell.length_a   1.000
_cell.length_b   1.000
_cell.length_c   1.000
_cell.angle_alpha   90.00
_cell.angle_beta   90.00
_cell.angle_gamma   90.00
#
_symmetry.space_group_name_H-M   'P 1'
#
loop_
_entity.id
_entity.type
_entity.pdbx_description
1 polymer ?
#
loop_
_entity_poly.entity_id
_entity_poly.type
_entity_poly.pdbx_seq_one_letter_code
_entity_poly.pdbx_strand_id
1 'polypeptide(L)'
;MKIYFLILFFITSLLSVSCVDDEDPCDVNHIIVNGECIPDYIFPSNENLQNGDKYYHKEFGVIIYNQGHWMDQWNHVIKDLEIKTD
;
A
#
# COMPACT_ATOMS: atom_id res chain seq x y z
N MET A 1 -41.32 -30.45 2.38
CA MET A 1 -41.01 -29.44 3.42
C MET A 1 -39.55 -29.43 3.88
N LYS A 2 -38.80 -30.54 3.81
CA LYS A 2 -37.38 -30.61 4.25
C LYS A 2 -36.37 -29.86 3.34
N ILE A 3 -36.61 -29.80 2.02
CA ILE A 3 -35.64 -29.23 1.07
C ILE A 3 -35.59 -27.69 1.13
N TYR A 4 -36.74 -27.05 1.40
CA TYR A 4 -36.82 -25.59 1.55
C TYR A 4 -36.02 -25.10 2.76
N PHE A 5 -35.93 -25.91 3.82
CA PHE A 5 -35.17 -25.57 5.02
C PHE A 5 -33.65 -25.59 4.76
N LEU A 6 -33.17 -26.53 3.93
CA LEU A 6 -31.77 -26.62 3.54
C LEU A 6 -31.35 -25.46 2.61
N ILE A 7 -32.24 -25.08 1.69
CA ILE A 7 -32.00 -23.95 0.79
C ILE A 7 -31.94 -22.64 1.60
N LEU A 8 -32.82 -22.46 2.58
CA LEU A 8 -32.81 -21.27 3.44
C LEU A 8 -31.51 -21.17 4.24
N PHE A 9 -31.02 -22.28 4.79
CA PHE A 9 -29.79 -22.33 5.58
C PHE A 9 -28.54 -22.02 4.74
N PHE A 10 -28.50 -22.50 3.49
CA PHE A 10 -27.40 -22.25 2.57
C PHE A 10 -27.34 -20.79 2.09
N ILE A 11 -28.49 -20.14 1.93
CA ILE A 11 -28.57 -18.72 1.55
C ILE A 11 -28.13 -17.82 2.72
N THR A 12 -28.48 -18.18 3.96
CA THR A 12 -28.06 -17.40 5.14
C THR A 12 -26.57 -17.50 5.44
N SER A 13 -25.90 -18.61 5.11
CA SER A 13 -24.46 -18.76 5.33
C SER A 13 -23.59 -17.95 4.35
N LEU A 14 -24.15 -17.52 3.22
CA LEU A 14 -23.44 -16.69 2.23
C LEU A 14 -23.45 -15.20 2.60
N LEU A 15 -24.29 -14.78 3.55
CA LEU A 15 -24.44 -13.37 3.95
C LEU A 15 -23.57 -12.97 5.16
N SER A 16 -22.93 -13.93 5.84
CA SER A 16 -22.10 -13.69 7.03
C SER A 16 -20.61 -13.48 6.76
N VAL A 17 -20.19 -13.41 5.49
CA VAL A 17 -18.85 -12.96 5.12
C VAL A 17 -18.89 -11.45 4.89
N SER A 18 -19.19 -10.69 5.95
CA SER A 18 -18.84 -9.28 5.98
C SER A 18 -17.40 -9.19 6.46
N CYS A 19 -16.45 -9.18 5.54
CA CYS A 19 -15.09 -8.76 5.86
C CYS A 19 -15.18 -7.31 6.33
N VAL A 20 -14.95 -7.09 7.62
CA VAL A 20 -14.77 -5.74 8.18
C VAL A 20 -13.36 -5.33 7.76
N ASP A 21 -13.27 -4.67 6.60
CA ASP A 21 -12.02 -4.16 6.01
C ASP A 21 -11.74 -2.70 6.43
N ASP A 22 -12.30 -2.25 7.56
CA ASP A 22 -12.29 -0.82 7.92
C ASP A 22 -11.25 -0.43 8.98
N GLU A 23 -10.51 -1.40 9.55
CA GLU A 23 -9.40 -1.11 10.45
C GLU A 23 -8.09 -1.41 9.74
N ASP A 24 -7.32 -0.37 9.46
CA ASP A 24 -5.98 -0.46 8.90
C ASP A 24 -5.14 -1.45 9.74
N PRO A 25 -4.81 -2.65 9.23
CA PRO A 25 -4.30 -3.75 10.04
C PRO A 25 -2.82 -3.58 10.41
N CYS A 26 -2.17 -2.51 9.94
CA CYS A 26 -0.76 -2.29 10.17
C CYS A 26 -0.50 -1.09 11.09
N ASP A 27 0.58 -1.19 11.86
CA ASP A 27 1.06 -0.12 12.73
C ASP A 27 1.65 1.06 11.92
N VAL A 28 1.56 2.27 12.49
CA VAL A 28 2.00 3.60 11.99
C VAL A 28 2.88 3.64 10.72
N ASN A 29 2.40 4.41 9.72
CA ASN A 29 3.10 4.85 8.49
C ASN A 29 3.57 3.72 7.55
N HIS A 30 2.59 3.04 6.98
CA HIS A 30 2.74 2.01 5.96
C HIS A 30 1.75 2.25 4.80
N ILE A 31 1.94 1.48 3.75
CA ILE A 31 0.99 1.33 2.65
C ILE A 31 0.62 -0.16 2.52
N ILE A 32 -0.60 -0.46 2.07
CA ILE A 32 -1.04 -1.83 1.84
C ILE A 32 -0.84 -2.19 0.36
N VAL A 33 0.02 -3.16 0.08
CA VAL A 33 0.25 -3.68 -1.28
C VAL A 33 -0.09 -5.17 -1.28
N ASN A 34 -1.10 -5.57 -2.04
CA ASN A 34 -1.59 -6.97 -2.11
C ASN A 34 -1.94 -7.58 -0.74
N GLY A 35 -2.42 -6.77 0.21
CA GLY A 35 -2.74 -7.22 1.56
C GLY A 35 -1.53 -7.32 2.50
N GLU A 36 -0.33 -6.95 2.03
CA GLU A 36 0.87 -6.85 2.85
C GLU A 36 1.17 -5.40 3.27
N CYS A 37 1.60 -5.24 4.51
CA CYS A 37 2.00 -3.97 5.09
C CYS A 37 3.44 -3.62 4.68
N ILE A 38 3.59 -2.62 3.82
CA ILE A 38 4.89 -2.15 3.35
C ILE A 38 5.19 -0.79 4.00
N PRO A 39 6.36 -0.60 4.63
CA PRO A 39 6.73 0.70 5.19
C PRO A 39 6.60 1.81 4.14
N ASP A 40 5.90 2.88 4.51
CA ASP A 40 5.82 4.06 3.65
C ASP A 40 7.20 4.72 3.67
N TYR A 41 7.74 5.00 2.48
CA TYR A 41 8.99 5.70 2.32
C TYR A 41 8.77 7.17 2.70
N ILE A 42 8.84 7.43 3.99
CA ILE A 42 8.90 8.78 4.54
C ILE A 42 10.36 9.01 4.81
N PHE A 43 11.05 9.59 3.81
CA PHE A 43 12.40 10.14 3.91
C PHE A 43 13.21 9.61 5.11
N PRO A 44 13.97 8.51 4.95
CA PRO A 44 14.72 7.95 6.04
C PRO A 44 15.81 8.95 6.41
N SER A 45 15.92 9.20 7.71
CA SER A 45 17.01 9.97 8.29
C SER A 45 18.39 9.30 8.15
N ASN A 46 18.49 8.08 7.61
CA ASN A 46 19.76 7.35 7.44
C ASN A 46 19.67 6.41 6.22
N GLU A 47 20.27 6.75 5.07
CA GLU A 47 21.67 6.47 4.68
C GLU A 47 21.91 5.04 4.12
N ASN A 48 21.59 4.85 2.82
CA ASN A 48 22.24 3.96 1.83
C ASN A 48 21.34 3.80 0.59
N LEU A 49 20.91 4.93 0.00
CA LEU A 49 20.10 4.90 -1.22
C LEU A 49 20.98 4.46 -2.40
N GLN A 50 20.61 3.37 -3.09
CA GLN A 50 21.29 2.96 -4.31
C GLN A 50 20.50 3.36 -5.54
N ASN A 51 21.20 3.76 -6.59
CA ASN A 51 20.56 4.11 -7.85
C ASN A 51 19.83 2.89 -8.43
N GLY A 52 18.57 3.09 -8.78
CA GLY A 52 17.67 2.06 -9.29
C GLY A 52 16.84 1.36 -8.22
N ASP A 53 17.10 1.59 -6.93
CA ASP A 53 16.31 1.01 -5.85
C ASP A 53 14.87 1.53 -5.90
N LYS A 54 13.93 0.61 -5.66
CA LYS A 54 12.49 0.87 -5.63
C LYS A 54 12.01 0.95 -4.21
N TYR A 55 11.23 1.97 -3.93
CA TYR A 55 10.58 2.20 -2.65
C TYR A 55 9.10 2.47 -2.88
N TYR A 56 8.34 2.46 -1.81
CA TYR A 56 6.90 2.65 -1.84
C TYR A 56 6.55 3.92 -1.11
N HIS A 57 5.81 4.81 -1.76
CA HIS A 57 5.31 6.06 -1.19
C HIS A 57 3.79 6.07 -1.23
N LYS A 58 3.14 6.50 -0.15
CA LYS A 58 1.68 6.53 -0.03
C LYS A 58 0.99 7.35 -1.12
N GLU A 59 1.57 8.46 -1.51
CA GLU A 59 1.00 9.35 -2.54
C GLU A 59 1.41 8.98 -3.98
N PHE A 60 2.64 8.49 -4.16
CA PHE A 60 3.24 8.34 -5.50
C PHE A 60 3.34 6.88 -5.95
N GLY A 61 2.99 5.93 -5.08
CA GLY A 61 3.14 4.50 -5.33
C GLY A 61 4.62 4.10 -5.37
N VAL A 62 5.02 3.36 -6.40
CA VAL A 62 6.43 2.96 -6.56
C VAL A 62 7.26 4.17 -6.98
N ILE A 63 8.25 4.52 -6.17
CA ILE A 63 9.25 5.55 -6.45
C ILE A 63 10.63 4.91 -6.61
N ILE A 64 11.48 5.53 -7.42
CA ILE A 64 12.80 5.01 -7.78
C ILE A 64 13.84 6.08 -7.43
N TYR A 65 14.85 5.71 -6.65
CA TYR A 65 15.98 6.60 -6.41
C TYR A 65 16.95 6.54 -7.58
N ASN A 66 17.29 7.68 -8.18
CA ASN A 66 18.24 7.73 -9.28
C ASN A 66 19.05 9.04 -9.28
N GLN A 67 20.36 8.92 -9.10
CA GLN A 67 21.31 10.03 -9.17
C GLN A 67 20.96 11.21 -8.27
N GLY A 68 20.39 10.94 -7.09
CA GLY A 68 19.98 11.99 -6.15
C GLY A 68 18.54 12.47 -6.32
N HIS A 69 17.81 11.95 -7.31
CA HIS A 69 16.43 12.33 -7.58
C HIS A 69 15.45 11.20 -7.29
N TRP A 70 14.23 11.59 -6.90
CA TRP A 70 13.10 10.68 -6.81
C TRP A 70 12.33 10.67 -8.11
N MET A 71 12.16 9.49 -8.70
CA MET A 71 11.45 9.32 -9.95
C MET A 71 10.22 8.44 -9.77
N ASP A 72 9.18 8.69 -10.56
CA ASP A 72 8.07 7.77 -10.71
C ASP A 72 8.45 6.56 -11.61
N GLN A 73 7.54 5.61 -11.74
CA GLN A 73 7.68 4.46 -12.63
C GLN A 73 7.79 4.81 -14.14
N TRP A 74 7.49 6.05 -14.51
CA TRP A 74 7.57 6.57 -15.87
C TRP A 74 8.81 7.43 -16.11
N ASN A 75 9.75 7.44 -15.15
CA ASN A 75 11.00 8.18 -15.21
C ASN A 75 10.83 9.72 -15.20
N HIS A 76 9.75 10.22 -14.58
CA HIS A 76 9.59 11.65 -14.26
C HIS A 76 10.05 11.95 -12.84
N VAL A 77 10.68 13.10 -12.64
CA VAL A 77 11.11 13.56 -11.32
C VAL A 77 9.92 14.02 -10.48
N ILE A 78 9.82 13.50 -9.26
CA ILE A 78 8.80 13.84 -8.26
C ILE A 78 9.31 15.02 -7.43
N LYS A 79 9.06 16.24 -7.90
CA LYS A 79 9.58 17.48 -7.27
C LYS A 79 9.18 17.67 -5.81
N ASP A 80 8.04 17.12 -5.41
CA ASP A 80 7.53 17.23 -4.04
C ASP A 80 8.36 16.40 -3.04
N LEU A 81 9.10 15.41 -3.56
CA LEU A 81 10.06 14.62 -2.82
C LEU A 81 11.50 15.12 -2.99
N GLU A 82 11.76 16.22 -3.69
CA GLU A 82 13.10 16.80 -3.72
C GLU A 82 13.29 17.66 -2.47
N ILE A 83 14.37 17.45 -1.73
CA ILE A 83 14.71 18.30 -0.58
C ILE A 83 14.89 19.72 -1.10
N LYS A 84 14.00 20.64 -0.73
CA LYS A 84 14.20 22.07 -0.96
C LYS A 84 15.33 22.53 -0.06
N THR A 85 16.52 22.67 -0.62
CA THR A 85 17.57 23.47 -0.02
C THR A 85 17.21 24.94 -0.21
N ASP A 86 16.66 25.57 0.85
CA ASP A 86 16.55 27.03 0.97
C ASP A 86 17.94 27.67 1.13
#